data_AF-K1R2A8-F1
#
_entry.id   AF-K1R2A8-F1
#
_cell.length_a   1.000
_cell.length_b   1.000
_cell.length_c   1.000
_cell.angle_alpha   90.00
_cell.angle_beta   90.00
_cell.angle_gamma   90.00
#
_symmetry.space_group_name_H-M   'P 1'
#
loop_
_entity.id
_entity.type
_entity.pdbx_description
1 polymer ?
#
loop_
_entity_poly.entity_id
_entity_poly.type
_entity_poly.pdbx_seq_one_letter_code
_entity_poly.pdbx_strand_id
1 'polypeptide(L)'
;MSNTLIDERYKENKMKAQSVANKTSLSIIFLAILILGQGKLMDNLEYTLIALVIVIALSIALEIFLSEYLLYHYDNDEQFDESEE
;
A
#
# COMPACT_ATOMS: atom_id res chain seq x y z
N MET A 1 -31.59 -12.09 10.40
CA MET A 1 -30.26 -12.60 10.02
C MET A 1 -29.57 -11.53 9.17
N SER A 2 -28.84 -10.57 9.76
CA SER A 2 -28.37 -9.40 8.99
C SER A 2 -27.00 -8.82 9.40
N ASN A 3 -26.26 -9.43 10.33
CA ASN A 3 -24.91 -8.95 10.69
C ASN A 3 -23.78 -9.75 10.01
N THR A 4 -24.05 -10.95 9.48
CA THR A 4 -23.03 -11.81 8.88
C THR A 4 -22.50 -11.27 7.54
N LEU A 5 -23.37 -10.65 6.73
CA LEU A 5 -22.98 -10.11 5.43
C LEU A 5 -22.07 -8.87 5.55
N ILE A 6 -22.23 -8.07 6.61
CA ILE A 6 -21.41 -6.89 6.89
C ILE A 6 -19.96 -7.30 7.19
N ASP A 7 -19.77 -8.37 7.98
CA ASP A 7 -18.43 -8.87 8.32
C ASP A 7 -17.71 -9.49 7.11
N GLU A 8 -18.45 -10.15 6.21
CA GLU A 8 -17.87 -10.74 4.99
C GLU A 8 -17.40 -9.65 4.01
N ARG A 9 -18.22 -8.62 3.76
CA ARG A 9 -17.85 -7.48 2.90
C ARG A 9 -16.66 -6.69 3.44
N TYR A 10 -16.67 -6.37 4.74
CA TYR A 10 -15.54 -5.68 5.37
C TYR A 10 -14.23 -6.47 5.22
N LYS A 11 -14.29 -7.79 5.39
CA LYS A 11 -13.12 -8.66 5.23
C LYS A 11 -12.60 -8.65 3.78
N GLU A 12 -13.49 -8.66 2.79
CA GLU A 12 -13.12 -8.58 1.38
C GLU A 12 -12.47 -7.22 1.05
N ASN A 13 -13.07 -6.11 1.47
CA ASN A 13 -12.54 -4.76 1.27
C ASN A 13 -11.18 -4.58 1.93
N LYS A 14 -11.00 -5.13 3.13
CA LYS A 14 -9.71 -5.15 3.82
C LYS A 14 -8.64 -5.91 3.04
N MET A 15 -8.97 -7.09 2.52
CA MET A 15 -8.03 -7.88 1.70
C MET A 15 -7.66 -7.15 0.40
N LYS A 16 -8.64 -6.52 -0.26
CA LYS A 16 -8.44 -5.72 -1.47
C LYS A 16 -7.53 -4.51 -1.21
N ALA A 17 -7.82 -3.75 -0.16
CA ALA A 17 -7.04 -2.58 0.25
C ALA A 17 -5.60 -2.95 0.56
N GLN A 18 -5.38 -4.02 1.33
CA GLN A 18 -4.04 -4.52 1.64
C GLN A 18 -3.29 -4.99 0.39
N SER A 19 -3.96 -5.69 -0.52
CA SER A 19 -3.33 -6.16 -1.77
C SER A 19 -2.86 -4.99 -2.65
N VAL A 20 -3.68 -3.95 -2.79
CA VAL A 20 -3.34 -2.74 -3.57
C VAL A 20 -2.20 -1.98 -2.90
N ALA A 21 -2.26 -1.78 -1.58
CA ALA A 21 -1.22 -1.09 -0.84
C ALA A 21 0.13 -1.83 -0.92
N ASN A 22 0.12 -3.15 -0.70
CA ASN A 22 1.32 -3.98 -0.78
C ASN A 22 1.91 -3.98 -2.20
N LYS A 23 1.08 -4.13 -3.24
CA LYS A 23 1.54 -4.01 -4.64
C LYS A 23 2.21 -2.66 -4.92
N THR A 24 1.67 -1.60 -4.35
CA THR A 24 2.21 -0.23 -4.51
C THR A 24 3.55 -0.09 -3.79
N SER A 25 3.63 -0.50 -2.52
CA SER A 25 4.84 -0.54 -1.69
C SER A 25 5.96 -1.34 -2.37
N LEU A 26 5.67 -2.57 -2.80
CA LEU A 26 6.61 -3.43 -3.51
C LEU A 26 7.09 -2.82 -4.82
N SER A 27 6.21 -2.16 -5.58
CA SER A 27 6.60 -1.49 -6.83
C SER A 27 7.57 -0.35 -6.58
N ILE A 28 7.37 0.43 -5.51
CA ILE A 28 8.28 1.52 -5.11
C ILE A 28 9.63 0.94 -4.69
N ILE A 29 9.65 -0.08 -3.83
CA ILE A 29 10.88 -0.73 -3.37
C ILE A 29 11.64 -1.32 -4.56
N PHE A 30 10.95 -2.01 -5.46
CA PHE A 30 11.55 -2.61 -6.65
C PHE A 30 12.19 -1.53 -7.55
N LEU A 31 11.48 -0.43 -7.81
CA LEU A 31 12.01 0.66 -8.60
C LEU A 31 13.21 1.34 -7.91
N ALA A 32 13.15 1.51 -6.58
CA ALA A 32 14.26 2.03 -5.81
C ALA A 32 15.51 1.16 -5.93
N ILE A 33 15.37 -0.17 -5.86
CA ILE A 33 16.47 -1.11 -6.07
C ILE A 33 16.99 -1.03 -7.50
N LEU A 34 16.13 -0.93 -8.52
CA LEU A 34 16.57 -0.79 -9.91
C LEU A 34 17.36 0.50 -10.16
N ILE A 35 16.96 1.61 -9.52
CA ILE A 35 17.60 2.91 -9.70
C ILE A 35 18.90 2.99 -8.90
N LEU A 36 18.85 2.65 -7.61
CA LEU A 36 19.99 2.77 -6.68
C LEU A 36 21.00 1.63 -6.88
N GLY A 37 20.52 0.43 -7.20
CA GLY A 37 21.36 -0.76 -7.41
C GLY A 37 22.20 -0.72 -8.68
N GLN A 38 21.94 0.21 -9.61
CA GLN A 38 22.80 0.40 -10.79
C GLN A 38 24.15 1.06 -10.45
N GLY A 39 24.35 1.54 -9.22
CA GLY A 39 25.63 2.13 -8.76
C GLY A 39 26.05 3.40 -9.50
N LYS A 40 25.20 3.93 -10.39
CA LYS A 40 25.51 5.04 -11.29
C LYS A 40 25.20 6.42 -10.70
N LEU A 41 24.46 6.47 -9.60
CA LEU A 41 23.93 7.70 -8.99
C LEU A 41 24.76 8.19 -7.80
N MET A 42 25.44 7.28 -7.09
CA MET A 42 26.21 7.60 -5.89
C MET A 42 27.49 6.77 -5.90
N ASP A 43 28.63 7.42 -6.14
CA ASP A 43 29.98 6.82 -6.12
C ASP A 43 30.39 6.24 -4.76
N ASN A 44 29.52 6.36 -3.75
CA ASN A 44 29.74 5.82 -2.42
C ASN A 44 28.56 4.91 -1.99
N LEU A 45 28.94 3.66 -1.70
CA LEU A 45 28.04 2.58 -1.29
C LEU A 45 27.27 2.89 0.01
N GLU A 46 27.89 3.60 0.95
CA GLU A 46 27.29 3.93 2.25
C GLU A 46 26.06 4.83 2.06
N TYR A 47 26.17 5.87 1.23
CA TYR A 47 25.05 6.75 0.93
C TYR A 47 23.94 6.05 0.14
N THR A 48 24.32 5.18 -0.79
CA THR A 48 23.35 4.33 -1.51
C THR A 48 22.56 3.46 -0.54
N LEU A 49 23.22 2.85 0.43
CA LEU A 49 22.59 2.01 1.44
C LEU A 49 21.68 2.83 2.37
N ILE A 50 22.12 4.01 2.83
CA ILE A 50 21.29 4.91 3.64
C ILE A 50 20.04 5.32 2.87
N ALA A 51 20.18 5.73 1.61
CA ALA A 51 19.04 6.10 0.76
C ALA A 51 18.07 4.93 0.58
N LEU A 52 18.59 3.72 0.36
CA LEU A 52 17.77 2.52 0.22
C LEU A 52 16.97 2.22 1.51
N VAL A 53 17.62 2.30 2.68
CA VAL A 53 16.96 2.09 3.98
C VAL A 53 15.83 3.11 4.19
N ILE A 54 16.07 4.38 3.87
CA ILE A 54 15.05 5.44 3.98
C ILE A 54 13.86 5.12 3.08
N VAL A 55 14.10 4.76 1.82
CA VAL A 55 13.02 4.47 0.87
C VAL A 55 12.22 3.24 1.29
N ILE A 56 12.87 2.18 1.80
CA ILE A 56 12.18 0.99 2.32
C ILE A 56 11.31 1.37 3.53
N ALA A 57 11.84 2.14 4.48
CA ALA A 57 11.08 2.56 5.65
C ALA A 57 9.86 3.41 5.26
N LEU A 58 10.02 4.35 4.32
CA LEU A 58 8.93 5.16 3.78
C LEU A 58 7.90 4.32 3.01
N SER A 59 8.35 3.30 2.27
CA SER A 59 7.46 2.42 1.51
C SER A 59 6.58 1.58 2.44
N ILE A 60 7.16 1.03 3.52
CA ILE A 60 6.40 0.28 4.53
C ILE A 60 5.42 1.19 5.27
N ALA A 61 5.85 2.40 5.65
CA ALA A 61 4.95 3.37 6.27
C ALA A 61 3.78 3.71 5.33
N LEU A 62 4.08 3.99 4.06
CA LEU A 62 3.08 4.26 3.03
C LEU A 62 2.13 3.09 2.84
N GLU A 63 2.60 1.85 2.88
CA GLU A 63 1.76 0.65 2.79
C GLU A 63 0.68 0.62 3.87
N ILE A 64 1.09 0.87 5.12
CA ILE A 64 0.16 0.89 6.27
C ILE A 64 -0.87 1.99 6.07
N PHE A 65 -0.43 3.23 5.79
CA PHE A 65 -1.33 4.36 5.58
C PHE A 65 -2.28 4.15 4.38
N LEU A 66 -1.76 3.63 3.28
CA LEU A 66 -2.54 3.43 2.06
C LEU A 66 -3.54 2.28 2.24
N SER A 67 -3.19 1.22 2.96
CA SER A 67 -4.11 0.12 3.25
C SER A 67 -5.31 0.60 4.09
N GLU A 68 -5.09 1.46 5.07
CA GLU A 68 -6.16 2.01 5.90
C GLU A 68 -7.02 3.02 5.12
N TYR A 69 -6.37 3.88 4.33
CA TYR A 69 -7.06 4.83 3.46
C TYR A 69 -7.97 4.13 2.44
N LEU A 70 -7.46 3.08 1.79
CA LEU A 70 -8.23 2.32 0.80
C LEU A 70 -9.35 1.52 1.45
N LEU A 71 -9.15 0.98 2.65
CA LEU A 71 -10.21 0.32 3.39
C LEU A 71 -11.34 1.29 3.71
N TYR A 72 -11.01 2.47 4.26
CA TYR A 72 -12.00 3.52 4.49
C TYR A 72 -12.72 3.93 3.20
N HIS A 73 -11.98 4.10 2.10
CA HIS A 73 -12.59 4.49 0.83
C HIS A 73 -13.52 3.41 0.28
N TYR A 74 -13.12 2.13 0.29
CA TYR A 74 -13.96 1.04 -0.21
C TYR A 74 -15.21 0.83 0.63
N ASP A 75 -15.11 0.98 1.96
CA ASP A 75 -16.28 0.84 2.84
C ASP A 75 -17.27 2.00 2.71
N ASN A 76 -16.81 3.20 2.33
CA ASN A 76 -17.68 4.36 2.15
C ASN A 76 -18.26 4.47 0.72
N ASP A 77 -17.46 4.20 -0.32
CA ASP A 77 -17.94 4.26 -1.71
C ASP A 77 -19.04 3.22 -1.97
N GLU A 78 -18.90 2.00 -1.42
CA GLU A 78 -19.91 0.94 -1.56
C GLU A 78 -21.18 1.19 -0.72
N GLN A 79 -21.15 2.12 0.24
CA GLN A 79 -22.33 2.57 0.99
C GLN A 79 -23.20 3.54 0.20
N PHE A 80 -22.60 4.32 -0.71
CA PHE A 80 -23.35 5.25 -1.56
C PHE A 80 -24.17 4.50 -2.63
N ASP A 81 -23.61 3.45 -3.24
CA ASP A 81 -24.29 2.66 -4.28
C ASP A 81 -25.54 1.92 -3.75
N GLU A 82 -25.59 1.53 -2.47
CA GLU A 82 -26.78 0.89 -1.87
C GLU A 82 -27.89 1.89 -1.47
N SER A 83 -27.58 3.19 -1.40
CA SER A 83 -28.55 4.23 -1.01
C SER A 83 -29.36 4.81 -2.18
N GLU A 84 -29.01 4.45 -3.41
CA GLU A 84 -29.70 4.86 -4.64
C GLU A 84 -30.62 3.78 -5.24
N GLU A 85 -30.75 2.60 -4.60
CA GLU A 85 -31.76 1.57 -4.94
C GLU A 85 -32.94 1.55 -3.95
#